data_AF-A0A7V5RKH1-F1
#
_entry.id   AF-A0A7V5RKH1-F1
#
_cell.length_a   1.000
_cell.length_b   1.000
_cell.length_c   1.000
_cell.angle_alpha   90.00
_cell.angle_beta   90.00
_cell.angle_gamma   90.00
#
_symmetry.space_group_name_H-M   'P 1'
#
loop_
_entity.id
_entity.type
_entity.pdbx_description
1 polymer ?
#
loop_
_entity_poly.entity_id
_entity_poly.type
_entity_poly.pdbx_seq_one_letter_code
_entity_poly.pdbx_strand_id
1 'polypeptide(L)'
;MKNRKKLYGNSGALSSLLVVGIAALFALGSMGCEDPLDVENPNDLLEQDLQNPTAAAAIASGALRTTSVGVGYCLAPLITATDEVTWIGSRDAWRELDFGNVAFAGNEFTDNAMKFLHEGRWTSDNAVTILSGFKEKGELEDDNILARAHLLAGLTRVYIADWFDDWTFSDKTEPAPNLGKANMRQVYEDAIAHLTAAFNTATDDGLKADIISLRARAKHAMAIWDLLNPAGSTPANGFVDAGADDAQQALGLMGSNDYRFQLTFGSGQGDNDFSWQVNGRKELTIGAIPVDPISGSEDPRAAAAVAEFKDSGSRGSTDWAPITVTSAAEMHLIIAESLYAQGDTDAARNHLNVMRTAAGLPEITTEDVGDMIVYERHANLFIQGRRLNDMYRFGIQDPMWQTTSDAYTQPGVLLPITDAELQSNPLIDPNR
;
A
#
# COMPACT_ATOMS: atom_id res chain seq x y z
N MET A 1 103.51 49.04 -9.02
CA MET A 1 102.36 49.21 -8.11
C MET A 1 101.79 47.82 -7.81
N LYS A 2 101.89 47.40 -6.54
CA LYS A 2 101.10 46.39 -5.81
C LYS A 2 100.63 45.09 -6.50
N ASN A 3 101.20 43.98 -6.00
CA ASN A 3 100.54 42.68 -5.85
C ASN A 3 99.18 42.77 -5.12
N ARG A 4 98.22 41.90 -5.48
CA ARG A 4 97.37 41.05 -4.60
C ARG A 4 96.42 40.21 -5.47
N LYS A 5 96.65 38.90 -5.59
CA LYS A 5 96.05 37.78 -4.82
C LYS A 5 94.53 37.64 -4.95
N LYS A 6 94.14 36.53 -5.58
CA LYS A 6 92.83 35.86 -5.53
C LYS A 6 92.42 35.55 -4.08
N LEU A 7 91.12 35.65 -3.81
CA LEU A 7 90.43 34.94 -2.73
C LEU A 7 89.16 34.33 -3.36
N TYR A 8 89.12 32.99 -3.37
CA TYR A 8 87.94 32.18 -3.64
C TYR A 8 87.00 32.27 -2.42
N GLY A 9 85.71 32.40 -2.67
CA GLY A 9 84.66 32.39 -1.65
C GLY A 9 83.37 31.75 -2.16
N ASN A 10 83.21 30.46 -1.85
CA ASN A 10 81.97 29.70 -1.59
C ASN A 10 80.72 29.94 -2.45
N SER A 11 80.51 29.06 -3.44
CA SER A 11 79.28 28.90 -4.22
C SER A 11 78.40 27.72 -3.73
N GLY A 12 78.21 27.58 -2.41
CA GLY A 12 77.58 26.37 -1.83
C GLY A 12 76.34 26.58 -0.94
N ALA A 13 75.94 27.81 -0.62
CA ALA A 13 74.91 28.05 0.40
C ALA A 13 73.56 28.59 -0.13
N LEU A 14 73.47 28.96 -1.42
CA LEU A 14 72.25 29.55 -1.99
C LEU A 14 71.35 28.55 -2.73
N SER A 15 71.83 27.34 -3.01
CA SER A 15 71.08 26.34 -3.79
C SER A 15 70.22 25.42 -2.92
N SER A 16 70.50 25.30 -1.62
CA SER A 16 69.80 24.36 -0.71
C SER A 16 68.60 24.99 0.00
N LEU A 17 68.51 26.32 0.06
CA LEU A 17 67.39 27.04 0.70
C LEU A 17 66.19 27.23 -0.24
N LEU A 18 66.40 27.23 -1.56
CA LEU A 18 65.30 27.37 -2.52
C LEU A 18 64.52 26.06 -2.76
N VAL A 19 65.19 24.91 -2.64
CA VAL A 19 64.57 23.59 -2.89
C VAL A 19 63.76 23.11 -1.68
N VAL A 20 64.15 23.46 -0.46
CA VAL A 20 63.39 23.12 0.76
C VAL A 20 62.17 24.03 0.94
N GLY A 21 62.24 25.29 0.51
CA GLY A 21 61.10 26.21 0.55
C GLY A 21 59.96 25.84 -0.41
N ILE A 22 60.29 25.35 -1.61
CA ILE A 22 59.27 24.96 -2.60
C ILE A 22 58.67 23.58 -2.29
N ALA A 23 59.44 22.66 -1.69
CA ALA A 23 58.91 21.37 -1.22
C ALA A 23 58.02 21.52 0.03
N ALA A 24 58.31 22.46 0.92
CA ALA A 24 57.47 22.75 2.09
C ALA A 24 56.15 23.44 1.72
N LEU A 25 56.14 24.29 0.68
CA LEU A 25 54.90 24.90 0.16
C LEU A 25 54.04 23.92 -0.67
N PHE A 26 54.64 22.89 -1.29
CA PHE A 26 53.87 21.81 -1.91
C PHE A 26 53.34 20.77 -0.91
N ALA A 27 54.02 20.57 0.23
CA ALA A 27 53.56 19.67 1.29
C ALA A 27 52.46 20.28 2.20
N LEU A 28 52.30 21.61 2.20
CA LEU A 28 51.21 22.31 2.91
C LEU A 28 50.00 22.61 2.01
N GLY A 29 50.10 22.37 0.69
CA GLY A 29 49.00 22.54 -0.27
C GLY A 29 48.18 21.28 -0.55
N SER A 30 48.57 20.12 0.00
CA SER A 30 47.89 18.83 -0.20
C SER A 30 47.18 18.30 1.05
N MET A 31 47.05 19.11 2.10
CA MET A 31 46.34 18.76 3.34
C MET A 31 45.39 19.90 3.69
N GLY A 32 44.21 19.95 3.05
CA GLY A 32 43.17 20.95 3.35
C GLY A 32 42.42 21.52 2.15
N CYS A 33 42.10 20.69 1.16
CA CYS A 33 41.02 20.98 0.22
C CYS A 33 40.07 19.80 0.25
N GLU A 34 39.31 19.69 1.33
CA GLU A 34 37.91 19.29 1.19
C GLU A 34 37.26 20.35 0.29
N ASP A 35 36.41 19.95 -0.65
CA ASP A 35 35.81 20.85 -1.64
C ASP A 35 35.24 22.06 -0.89
N PRO A 36 35.61 23.32 -1.22
CA PRO A 36 35.07 24.50 -0.53
C PRO A 36 33.55 24.67 -0.71
N LEU A 37 32.91 23.78 -1.48
CA LEU A 37 31.47 23.62 -1.61
C LEU A 37 30.90 22.38 -0.88
N ASP A 38 31.73 21.48 -0.35
CA ASP A 38 31.32 20.43 0.59
C ASP A 38 31.16 21.05 1.98
N VAL A 39 29.97 21.57 2.23
CA VAL A 39 29.55 21.92 3.58
C VAL A 39 28.85 20.69 4.14
N GLU A 40 29.56 19.89 4.94
CA GLU A 40 28.92 18.85 5.74
C GLU A 40 27.93 19.52 6.71
N ASN A 41 26.65 19.31 6.46
CA ASN A 41 25.60 19.68 7.40
C ASN A 41 25.60 18.63 8.52
N PRO A 42 25.98 18.97 9.77
CA PRO A 42 26.04 17.99 10.87
C PRO A 42 24.67 17.44 11.29
N ASN A 43 23.58 17.95 10.69
CA ASN A 43 22.23 17.41 10.84
C ASN A 43 21.72 16.68 9.58
N ASP A 44 22.55 16.47 8.55
CA ASP A 44 22.16 15.68 7.39
C ASP A 44 22.14 14.20 7.76
N LEU A 45 21.05 13.53 7.40
CA LEU A 45 20.96 12.07 7.44
C LEU A 45 21.21 11.58 6.03
N LEU A 46 22.35 10.93 5.83
CA LEU A 46 22.77 10.39 4.54
C LEU A 46 22.24 8.96 4.37
N GLU A 47 22.09 8.52 3.12
CA GLU A 47 21.61 7.16 2.84
C GLU A 47 22.52 6.07 3.45
N GLN A 48 23.82 6.34 3.56
CA GLN A 48 24.77 5.47 4.25
C GLN A 48 24.46 5.29 5.75
N ASP A 49 23.79 6.24 6.39
CA ASP A 49 23.41 6.14 7.80
C ASP A 49 22.33 5.08 8.03
N LEU A 50 21.57 4.72 6.98
CA LEU A 50 20.63 3.60 7.00
C LEU A 50 21.34 2.24 7.14
N GLN A 51 22.66 2.17 6.90
CA GLN A 51 23.46 0.95 7.09
C GLN A 51 23.86 0.73 8.56
N ASN A 52 23.46 1.62 9.48
CA ASN A 52 23.64 1.44 10.90
C ASN A 52 22.50 0.57 11.48
N PRO A 53 22.78 -0.58 12.14
CA PRO A 53 21.75 -1.43 12.73
C PRO A 53 20.82 -0.72 13.73
N THR A 54 21.28 0.36 14.37
CA THR A 54 20.44 1.16 15.28
C THR A 54 19.28 1.86 14.56
N ALA A 55 19.37 2.02 13.23
CA ALA A 55 18.30 2.59 12.41
C ALA A 55 17.20 1.58 12.05
N ALA A 56 17.34 0.28 12.38
CA ALA A 56 16.44 -0.77 11.94
C ALA A 56 14.95 -0.48 12.23
N ALA A 57 14.63 -0.03 13.45
CA ALA A 57 13.27 0.33 13.82
C ALA A 57 12.74 1.57 13.08
N ALA A 58 13.61 2.55 12.82
CA ALA A 58 13.26 3.75 12.06
C ALA A 58 13.01 3.43 10.58
N ILE A 59 13.80 2.53 9.99
CA ILE A 59 13.62 2.03 8.62
C ILE A 59 12.25 1.37 8.46
N ALA A 60 11.90 0.44 9.35
CA ALA A 60 10.59 -0.21 9.33
C ALA A 60 9.42 0.79 9.56
N SER A 61 9.62 1.79 10.42
CA SER A 61 8.63 2.84 10.67
C SER A 61 8.45 3.78 9.48
N GLY A 62 9.52 4.09 8.76
CA GLY A 62 9.48 4.86 7.52
C GLY A 62 8.73 4.13 6.40
N ALA A 63 8.95 2.82 6.28
CA ALA A 63 8.19 1.96 5.38
C ALA A 63 6.70 1.93 5.74
N LEU A 64 6.37 1.83 7.03
CA LEU A 64 4.97 1.87 7.48
C LEU A 64 4.31 3.18 7.09
N ARG A 65 4.95 4.32 7.38
CA ARG A 65 4.42 5.65 7.06
C ARG A 65 4.14 5.82 5.57
N THR A 66 5.15 5.58 4.72
CA THR A 66 5.05 5.77 3.27
C THR A 66 4.00 4.85 2.65
N THR A 67 3.95 3.60 3.10
CA THR A 67 2.91 2.64 2.70
C THR A 67 1.51 3.11 3.11
N SER A 68 1.31 3.53 4.37
CA SER A 68 0.02 4.02 4.86
C SER A 68 -0.49 5.23 4.08
N VAL A 69 0.39 6.20 3.82
CA VAL A 69 0.05 7.38 3.02
C VAL A 69 -0.32 6.98 1.60
N GLY A 70 0.48 6.13 0.94
CA GLY A 70 0.18 5.63 -0.40
C GLY A 70 -1.18 4.93 -0.50
N VAL A 71 -1.50 4.08 0.48
CA VAL A 71 -2.81 3.40 0.57
C VAL A 71 -3.94 4.41 0.77
N GLY A 72 -3.77 5.40 1.67
CA GLY A 72 -4.78 6.44 1.92
C GLY A 72 -5.07 7.32 0.70
N TYR A 73 -4.05 7.60 -0.11
CA TYR A 73 -4.22 8.33 -1.37
C TYR A 73 -4.90 7.49 -2.46
N CYS A 74 -4.56 6.21 -2.61
CA CYS A 74 -5.12 5.37 -3.66
C CYS A 74 -6.53 4.83 -3.33
N LEU A 75 -6.90 4.74 -2.06
CA LEU A 75 -8.24 4.32 -1.66
C LEU A 75 -9.33 5.27 -2.20
N ALA A 76 -9.07 6.59 -2.17
CA ALA A 76 -10.03 7.61 -2.59
C ALA A 76 -10.49 7.51 -4.06
N PRO A 77 -9.59 7.43 -5.07
CA PRO A 77 -10.01 7.29 -6.47
C PRO A 77 -10.71 5.96 -6.74
N LEU A 78 -10.23 4.86 -6.17
CA LEU A 78 -10.88 3.56 -6.36
C LEU A 78 -12.29 3.53 -5.79
N ILE A 79 -12.49 3.96 -4.55
CA ILE A 79 -13.80 3.85 -3.90
C ILE A 79 -14.83 4.81 -4.51
N THR A 80 -14.38 5.93 -5.08
CA THR A 80 -15.26 6.87 -5.80
C THR A 80 -15.82 6.24 -7.08
N ALA A 81 -15.19 5.19 -7.62
CA ALA A 81 -15.75 4.40 -8.72
C ALA A 81 -16.81 3.37 -8.28
N THR A 82 -17.24 3.37 -7.02
CA THR A 82 -18.18 2.41 -6.44
C THR A 82 -19.42 3.08 -5.86
N ASP A 83 -20.41 2.27 -5.48
CA ASP A 83 -21.64 2.73 -4.84
C ASP A 83 -21.50 3.10 -3.34
N GLU A 84 -20.27 3.09 -2.79
CA GLU A 84 -20.01 3.44 -1.39
C GLU A 84 -19.72 4.94 -1.18
N VAL A 85 -19.31 5.66 -2.23
CA VAL A 85 -18.89 7.07 -2.16
C VAL A 85 -19.42 7.82 -3.35
N THR A 86 -19.97 9.01 -3.11
CA THR A 86 -20.52 9.88 -4.16
C THR A 86 -19.77 11.20 -4.21
N TRP A 87 -19.53 11.71 -5.41
CA TRP A 87 -18.97 13.04 -5.59
C TRP A 87 -20.06 14.12 -5.37
N ILE A 88 -19.74 15.09 -4.52
CA ILE A 88 -20.61 16.24 -4.21
C ILE A 88 -19.89 17.59 -4.38
N GLY A 89 -18.65 17.53 -4.82
CA GLY A 89 -17.72 18.65 -4.85
C GLY A 89 -17.74 19.43 -6.15
N SER A 90 -16.61 20.10 -6.40
CA SER A 90 -16.40 20.96 -7.57
C SER A 90 -15.32 20.45 -8.53
N ARG A 91 -14.52 19.47 -8.10
CA ARG A 91 -13.44 18.92 -8.94
C ARG A 91 -13.97 17.84 -9.87
N ASP A 92 -13.98 18.14 -11.17
CA ASP A 92 -14.54 17.29 -12.22
C ASP A 92 -13.87 15.91 -12.33
N ALA A 93 -12.60 15.75 -11.94
CA ALA A 93 -11.93 14.45 -11.96
C ALA A 93 -12.50 13.44 -10.94
N TRP A 94 -13.15 13.90 -9.86
CA TRP A 94 -13.92 13.00 -8.99
C TRP A 94 -15.21 12.54 -9.69
N ARG A 95 -15.89 13.46 -10.40
CA ARG A 95 -17.07 13.14 -11.22
C ARG A 95 -16.76 12.07 -12.27
N GLU A 96 -15.60 12.14 -12.90
CA GLU A 96 -15.18 11.15 -13.89
C GLU A 96 -15.17 9.74 -13.33
N LEU A 97 -14.62 9.56 -12.13
CA LEU A 97 -14.56 8.28 -11.42
C LEU A 97 -15.95 7.84 -10.94
N ASP A 98 -16.75 8.75 -10.37
CA ASP A 98 -18.14 8.51 -9.93
C ASP A 98 -19.04 8.05 -11.10
N PHE A 99 -18.76 8.53 -12.31
CA PHE A 99 -19.43 8.10 -13.54
C PHE A 99 -18.90 6.78 -14.12
N GLY A 100 -17.91 6.17 -13.48
CA GLY A 100 -17.32 4.87 -13.83
C GLY A 100 -16.21 4.94 -14.88
N ASN A 101 -15.63 6.11 -15.18
CA ASN A 101 -14.49 6.23 -16.11
C ASN A 101 -13.17 5.94 -15.38
N VAL A 102 -13.00 4.69 -14.96
CA VAL A 102 -11.91 4.24 -14.08
C VAL A 102 -10.57 4.17 -14.82
N ALA A 103 -10.58 3.90 -16.13
CA ALA A 103 -9.37 3.62 -16.90
C ALA A 103 -8.68 4.89 -17.45
N PHE A 104 -9.12 6.09 -17.04
CA PHE A 104 -8.58 7.33 -17.57
C PHE A 104 -7.23 7.72 -16.94
N ALA A 105 -6.14 7.57 -17.71
CA ALA A 105 -4.77 7.83 -17.25
C ALA A 105 -4.50 9.29 -16.88
N GLY A 106 -5.27 10.23 -17.44
CA GLY A 106 -5.18 11.66 -17.16
C GLY A 106 -5.95 12.12 -15.92
N ASN A 107 -6.56 11.20 -15.16
CA ASN A 107 -7.28 11.55 -13.95
C ASN A 107 -6.31 12.08 -12.88
N GLU A 108 -6.46 13.35 -12.49
CA GLU A 108 -5.50 14.05 -11.61
C GLU A 108 -5.34 13.40 -10.23
N PHE A 109 -6.40 12.76 -9.70
CA PHE A 109 -6.36 12.15 -8.37
C PHE A 109 -5.67 10.79 -8.41
N THR A 110 -5.93 10.01 -9.44
CA THR A 110 -5.24 8.76 -9.70
C THR A 110 -3.75 9.01 -9.97
N ASP A 111 -3.43 10.01 -10.79
CA ASP A 111 -2.05 10.42 -11.10
C ASP A 111 -1.26 10.88 -9.86
N ASN A 112 -1.91 11.64 -8.97
CA ASN A 112 -1.29 12.04 -7.73
C ASN A 112 -1.11 10.84 -6.77
N ALA A 113 -2.10 9.96 -6.68
CA ALA A 113 -2.10 8.84 -5.75
C ALA A 113 -1.02 7.79 -6.07
N MET A 114 -0.84 7.47 -7.35
CA MET A 114 0.13 6.47 -7.81
C MET A 114 1.56 6.78 -7.33
N LYS A 115 1.95 8.05 -7.27
CA LYS A 115 3.27 8.52 -6.81
C LYS A 115 3.54 8.11 -5.34
N PHE A 116 2.57 8.30 -4.46
CA PHE A 116 2.70 7.95 -3.04
C PHE A 116 2.74 6.43 -2.83
N LEU A 117 2.01 5.66 -3.63
CA LEU A 117 2.06 4.21 -3.54
C LEU A 117 3.37 3.64 -4.10
N HIS A 118 3.94 4.25 -5.14
CA HIS A 118 5.31 3.97 -5.59
C HIS A 118 6.34 4.22 -4.48
N GLU A 119 6.24 5.33 -3.74
CA GLU A 119 7.11 5.61 -2.60
C GLU A 119 6.99 4.55 -1.50
N GLY A 120 5.76 4.16 -1.13
CA GLY A 120 5.50 3.08 -0.17
C GLY A 120 6.08 1.74 -0.62
N ARG A 121 5.91 1.40 -1.91
CA ARG A 121 6.46 0.18 -2.49
C ARG A 121 7.98 0.18 -2.43
N TRP A 122 8.62 1.24 -2.91
CA TRP A 122 10.08 1.33 -2.91
C TRP A 122 10.66 1.32 -1.49
N THR A 123 10.06 2.07 -0.56
CA THR A 123 10.54 2.16 0.82
C THR A 123 10.41 0.84 1.56
N SER A 124 9.32 0.09 1.34
CA SER A 124 9.14 -1.24 1.94
C SER A 124 10.12 -2.27 1.37
N ASP A 125 10.40 -2.24 0.06
CA ASP A 125 11.41 -3.11 -0.58
C ASP A 125 12.83 -2.80 -0.09
N ASN A 126 13.16 -1.51 0.02
CA ASN A 126 14.45 -1.07 0.55
C ASN A 126 14.61 -1.46 2.03
N ALA A 127 13.54 -1.33 2.83
CA ALA A 127 13.54 -1.79 4.22
C ALA A 127 13.82 -3.29 4.33
N VAL A 128 13.15 -4.12 3.52
CA VAL A 128 13.41 -5.56 3.46
C VAL A 128 14.87 -5.84 3.12
N THR A 129 15.41 -5.15 2.12
CA THR A 129 16.80 -5.35 1.66
C THR A 129 17.80 -5.05 2.77
N ILE A 130 17.70 -3.88 3.41
CA ILE A 130 18.63 -3.46 4.46
C ILE A 130 18.51 -4.36 5.70
N LEU A 131 17.29 -4.63 6.15
CA LEU A 131 17.04 -5.43 7.35
C LEU A 131 17.43 -6.90 7.18
N SER A 132 17.26 -7.45 5.97
CA SER A 132 17.78 -8.79 5.64
C SER A 132 19.31 -8.81 5.74
N GLY A 133 19.98 -7.77 5.24
CA GLY A 133 21.43 -7.62 5.39
C GLY A 133 21.90 -7.55 6.85
N PHE A 134 21.17 -6.85 7.73
CA PHE A 134 21.46 -6.87 9.18
C PHE A 134 21.25 -8.24 9.80
N LYS A 135 20.17 -8.94 9.43
CA LYS A 135 19.90 -10.29 9.91
C LYS A 135 20.99 -11.27 9.51
N GLU A 136 21.44 -11.24 8.25
CA GLU A 136 22.52 -12.11 7.74
C GLU A 136 23.85 -11.90 8.49
N LYS A 137 24.13 -10.66 8.91
CA LYS A 137 25.31 -10.32 9.71
C LYS A 137 25.16 -10.62 11.21
N GLY A 138 23.96 -10.99 11.67
CA GLY A 138 23.64 -11.17 13.09
C GLY A 138 23.57 -9.86 13.87
N GLU A 139 23.29 -8.75 13.19
CA GLU A 139 23.24 -7.38 13.74
C GLU A 139 21.81 -6.91 14.04
N LEU A 140 20.80 -7.68 13.63
CA LEU A 140 19.38 -7.37 13.90
C LEU A 140 18.97 -7.90 15.29
N GLU A 141 18.61 -6.99 16.20
CA GLU A 141 18.23 -7.35 17.57
C GLU A 141 16.85 -8.02 17.67
N ASP A 142 15.91 -7.66 16.80
CA ASP A 142 14.53 -8.17 16.79
C ASP A 142 14.10 -8.55 15.37
N ASP A 143 13.89 -9.85 15.17
CA ASP A 143 13.41 -10.42 13.91
C ASP A 143 12.01 -9.90 13.51
N ASN A 144 11.19 -9.46 14.46
CA ASN A 144 9.88 -8.88 14.15
C ASN A 144 10.00 -7.59 13.34
N ILE A 145 11.14 -6.87 13.40
CA ILE A 145 11.38 -5.68 12.58
C ILE A 145 11.45 -6.08 11.10
N LEU A 146 12.18 -7.16 10.78
CA LEU A 146 12.23 -7.69 9.42
C LEU A 146 10.88 -8.27 8.99
N ALA A 147 10.19 -8.99 9.89
CA ALA A 147 8.86 -9.50 9.60
C ALA A 147 7.86 -8.38 9.26
N ARG A 148 7.91 -7.24 9.97
CA ARG A 148 7.11 -6.04 9.64
C ARG A 148 7.47 -5.44 8.29
N ALA A 149 8.75 -5.37 7.94
CA ALA A 149 9.15 -4.88 6.62
C ALA A 149 8.59 -5.77 5.49
N HIS A 150 8.67 -7.10 5.65
CA HIS A 150 8.04 -8.02 4.71
C HIS A 150 6.50 -7.92 4.69
N LEU A 151 5.85 -7.73 5.84
CA LEU A 151 4.42 -7.47 5.92
C LEU A 151 4.03 -6.26 5.07
N LEU A 152 4.78 -5.16 5.19
CA LEU A 152 4.51 -3.92 4.45
C LEU A 152 4.79 -4.06 2.94
N ALA A 153 5.85 -4.77 2.57
CA ALA A 153 6.15 -5.08 1.17
C ALA A 153 5.03 -5.91 0.53
N GLY A 154 4.51 -6.91 1.26
CA GLY A 154 3.36 -7.71 0.85
C GLY A 154 2.06 -6.90 0.79
N LEU A 155 1.78 -6.09 1.81
CA LEU A 155 0.61 -5.21 1.88
C LEU A 155 0.54 -4.25 0.71
N THR A 156 1.65 -3.59 0.40
CA THR A 156 1.71 -2.64 -0.72
C THR A 156 1.37 -3.33 -2.04
N ARG A 157 1.90 -4.54 -2.26
CA ARG A 157 1.63 -5.33 -3.47
C ARG A 157 0.19 -5.82 -3.57
N VAL A 158 -0.44 -6.22 -2.44
CA VAL A 158 -1.88 -6.54 -2.43
C VAL A 158 -2.69 -5.34 -2.91
N TYR A 159 -2.40 -4.14 -2.40
CA TYR A 159 -3.13 -2.93 -2.83
C TYR A 159 -2.81 -2.50 -4.27
N ILE A 160 -1.56 -2.65 -4.72
CA ILE A 160 -1.22 -2.44 -6.14
C ILE A 160 -2.07 -3.37 -7.02
N ALA A 161 -2.12 -4.67 -6.70
CA ALA A 161 -2.82 -5.66 -7.50
C ALA A 161 -4.35 -5.55 -7.43
N ASP A 162 -4.88 -5.12 -6.27
CA ASP A 162 -6.33 -4.91 -6.10
C ASP A 162 -6.85 -3.69 -6.88
N TRP A 163 -5.99 -2.67 -7.09
CA TRP A 163 -6.43 -1.33 -7.49
C TRP A 163 -5.92 -0.86 -8.84
N PHE A 164 -4.86 -1.47 -9.38
CA PHE A 164 -4.27 -1.07 -10.65
C PHE A 164 -4.28 -2.20 -11.68
N ASP A 165 -4.59 -1.83 -12.92
CA ASP A 165 -4.59 -2.71 -14.08
C ASP A 165 -3.18 -3.04 -14.57
N ASP A 166 -2.20 -2.17 -14.31
CA ASP A 166 -0.82 -2.33 -14.74
C ASP A 166 0.09 -1.53 -13.80
N TRP A 167 1.34 -1.94 -13.66
CA TRP A 167 2.28 -1.35 -12.72
C TRP A 167 3.73 -1.49 -13.20
N THR A 168 4.59 -0.60 -12.69
CA THR A 168 6.04 -0.67 -12.93
C THR A 168 6.83 -0.66 -11.63
N PHE A 169 7.87 -1.50 -11.60
CA PHE A 169 8.74 -1.66 -10.43
C PHE A 169 10.06 -0.91 -10.61
N SER A 170 9.99 0.40 -10.89
CA SER A 170 11.15 1.31 -10.98
C SER A 170 11.94 1.41 -9.67
N ASP A 171 13.22 1.78 -9.76
CA ASP A 171 14.13 1.99 -8.62
C ASP A 171 14.72 3.40 -8.64
N LYS A 172 14.16 4.31 -7.82
CA LYS A 172 14.50 5.74 -7.82
C LYS A 172 14.47 6.34 -9.24
N THR A 173 15.64 6.65 -9.80
CA THR A 173 15.82 7.25 -11.13
C THR A 173 15.98 6.22 -12.24
N GLU A 174 16.06 4.93 -11.89
CA GLU A 174 16.20 3.83 -12.84
C GLU A 174 14.81 3.33 -13.27
N PRO A 175 14.41 3.58 -14.53
CA PRO A 175 13.11 3.14 -15.01
C PRO A 175 13.07 1.63 -15.18
N ALA A 176 11.88 1.05 -14.99
CA ALA A 176 11.59 -0.35 -15.29
C ALA A 176 10.43 -0.45 -16.30
N PRO A 177 10.41 -1.50 -17.15
CA PRO A 177 9.23 -1.75 -17.98
C PRO A 177 8.03 -2.06 -17.08
N ASN A 178 6.84 -1.72 -17.56
CA ASN A 178 5.60 -2.13 -16.90
C ASN A 178 5.41 -3.65 -17.04
N LEU A 179 4.67 -4.24 -16.09
CA LEU A 179 4.35 -5.67 -16.12
C LEU A 179 3.41 -6.03 -17.27
N GLY A 180 2.47 -5.15 -17.60
CA GLY A 180 1.39 -5.39 -18.54
C GLY A 180 0.17 -6.01 -17.85
N LYS A 181 -1.02 -5.62 -18.31
CA LYS A 181 -2.30 -6.00 -17.67
C LYS A 181 -2.46 -7.49 -17.42
N ALA A 182 -2.04 -8.34 -18.37
CA ALA A 182 -2.15 -9.78 -18.25
C ALA A 182 -1.25 -10.42 -17.18
N ASN A 183 -0.26 -9.67 -16.66
CA ASN A 183 0.75 -10.17 -15.75
C ASN A 183 0.56 -9.69 -14.31
N MET A 184 -0.47 -8.89 -14.02
CA MET A 184 -0.72 -8.36 -12.66
C MET A 184 -0.97 -9.45 -11.62
N ARG A 185 -1.37 -10.66 -12.03
CA ARG A 185 -1.40 -11.84 -11.17
C ARG A 185 -0.10 -12.09 -10.41
N GLN A 186 1.05 -11.83 -11.07
CA GLN A 186 2.38 -12.04 -10.48
C GLN A 186 2.63 -11.13 -9.27
N VAL A 187 1.94 -9.99 -9.18
CA VAL A 187 2.03 -9.08 -8.03
C VAL A 187 1.41 -9.70 -6.78
N TYR A 188 0.31 -10.46 -6.92
CA TYR A 188 -0.24 -11.24 -5.82
C TYR A 188 0.70 -12.37 -5.38
N GLU A 189 1.33 -13.06 -6.33
CA GLU A 189 2.30 -14.12 -6.03
C GLU A 189 3.49 -13.58 -5.23
N ASP A 190 4.01 -12.42 -5.62
CA ASP A 190 5.09 -11.72 -4.92
C ASP A 190 4.64 -11.23 -3.53
N ALA A 191 3.41 -10.71 -3.41
CA ALA A 191 2.82 -10.37 -2.11
C ALA A 191 2.76 -11.57 -1.17
N ILE A 192 2.27 -12.72 -1.66
CA ILE A 192 2.16 -13.97 -0.90
C ILE A 192 3.54 -14.48 -0.49
N ALA A 193 4.56 -14.33 -1.34
CA ALA A 193 5.94 -14.70 -1.02
C ALA A 193 6.49 -13.85 0.14
N HIS A 194 6.33 -12.53 0.09
CA HIS A 194 6.70 -11.64 1.19
C HIS A 194 5.96 -11.96 2.48
N LEU A 195 4.64 -12.16 2.44
CA LEU A 195 3.85 -12.51 3.62
C LEU A 195 4.23 -13.87 4.20
N THR A 196 4.65 -14.82 3.36
CA THR A 196 5.17 -16.11 3.83
C THR A 196 6.52 -15.95 4.51
N ALA A 197 7.43 -15.14 3.96
CA ALA A 197 8.69 -14.81 4.60
C ALA A 197 8.48 -14.07 5.95
N ALA A 198 7.52 -13.14 5.99
CA ALA A 198 7.13 -12.43 7.20
C ALA A 198 6.64 -13.41 8.28
N PHE A 199 5.73 -14.33 7.94
CA PHE A 199 5.15 -15.27 8.89
C PHE A 199 6.21 -16.21 9.50
N ASN A 200 7.15 -16.65 8.67
CA ASN A 200 8.26 -17.52 9.10
C ASN A 200 9.29 -16.76 9.97
N THR A 201 9.35 -15.44 9.85
CA THR A 201 10.27 -14.58 10.61
C THR A 201 9.65 -14.05 11.91
N ALA A 202 8.34 -13.79 11.91
CA ALA A 202 7.64 -13.24 13.06
C ALA A 202 7.68 -14.20 14.25
N THR A 203 7.86 -13.65 15.45
CA THR A 203 7.78 -14.41 16.71
C THR A 203 6.55 -14.05 17.53
N ASP A 204 5.99 -12.85 17.35
CA ASP A 204 4.79 -12.35 18.03
C ASP A 204 3.48 -12.87 17.39
N ASP A 205 2.53 -13.31 18.21
CA ASP A 205 1.27 -13.88 17.73
C ASP A 205 0.34 -12.84 17.10
N GLY A 206 0.36 -11.59 17.58
CA GLY A 206 -0.42 -10.49 16.98
C GLY A 206 0.10 -10.15 15.58
N LEU A 207 1.41 -10.00 15.43
CA LEU A 207 2.03 -9.80 14.12
C LEU A 207 1.78 -10.99 13.18
N LYS A 208 1.84 -12.23 13.68
CA LYS A 208 1.48 -13.41 12.89
C LYS A 208 0.02 -13.38 12.44
N ALA A 209 -0.89 -12.92 13.30
CA ALA A 209 -2.30 -12.76 12.96
C ALA A 209 -2.49 -11.77 11.80
N ASP A 210 -1.83 -10.60 11.85
CA ASP A 210 -1.87 -9.58 10.80
C ASP A 210 -1.30 -10.08 9.47
N ILE A 211 -0.20 -10.84 9.53
CA ILE A 211 0.45 -11.39 8.34
C ILE A 211 -0.42 -12.46 7.68
N ILE A 212 -0.92 -13.42 8.47
CA ILE A 212 -1.65 -14.55 7.91
C ILE A 212 -3.04 -14.13 7.41
N SER A 213 -3.69 -13.16 8.06
CA SER A 213 -4.96 -12.62 7.57
C SER A 213 -4.78 -11.89 6.24
N LEU A 214 -3.71 -11.10 6.09
CA LEU A 214 -3.41 -10.44 4.83
C LEU A 214 -3.03 -11.45 3.73
N ARG A 215 -2.36 -12.56 4.08
CA ARG A 215 -2.07 -13.63 3.11
C ARG A 215 -3.33 -14.37 2.67
N ALA A 216 -4.28 -14.59 3.58
CA ALA A 216 -5.60 -15.11 3.25
C ALA A 216 -6.33 -14.19 2.26
N ARG A 217 -6.36 -12.89 2.55
CA ARG A 217 -6.91 -11.86 1.67
C ARG A 217 -6.22 -11.85 0.30
N ALA A 218 -4.89 -11.90 0.26
CA ALA A 218 -4.13 -11.91 -0.99
C ALA A 218 -4.48 -13.13 -1.88
N LYS A 219 -4.61 -14.32 -1.28
CA LYS A 219 -5.03 -15.54 -2.00
C LYS A 219 -6.46 -15.42 -2.53
N HIS A 220 -7.37 -14.89 -1.71
CA HIS A 220 -8.77 -14.67 -2.10
C HIS A 220 -8.88 -13.66 -3.25
N ALA A 221 -8.22 -12.51 -3.13
CA ALA A 221 -8.20 -11.46 -4.15
C ALA A 221 -7.54 -11.94 -5.45
N MET A 222 -6.46 -12.73 -5.38
CA MET A 222 -5.83 -13.33 -6.57
C MET A 222 -6.80 -14.26 -7.33
N ALA A 223 -7.61 -15.04 -6.62
CA ALA A 223 -8.63 -15.88 -7.25
C ALA A 223 -9.76 -15.04 -7.88
N ILE A 224 -10.12 -13.90 -7.27
CA ILE A 224 -11.07 -12.94 -7.88
C ILE A 224 -10.46 -12.33 -9.14
N TRP A 225 -9.17 -11.97 -9.11
CA TRP A 225 -8.47 -11.45 -10.28
C TRP A 225 -8.53 -12.47 -11.44
N ASP A 226 -8.31 -13.76 -11.16
CA ASP A 226 -8.41 -14.86 -12.13
C ASP A 226 -9.82 -14.99 -12.73
N LEU A 227 -10.88 -14.60 -12.00
CA LEU A 227 -12.26 -14.58 -12.52
C LEU A 227 -12.57 -13.37 -13.40
N LEU A 228 -11.99 -12.21 -13.08
CA LEU A 228 -12.30 -10.93 -13.71
C LEU A 228 -11.38 -10.58 -14.89
N ASN A 229 -10.24 -11.27 -15.02
CA ASN A 229 -9.24 -10.97 -16.03
C ASN A 229 -9.17 -12.04 -17.14
N PRO A 230 -9.12 -11.65 -18.43
CA PRO A 230 -9.14 -10.28 -18.93
C PRO A 230 -10.49 -9.57 -18.72
N ALA A 231 -10.45 -8.26 -18.43
CA ALA A 231 -11.64 -7.44 -18.20
C ALA A 231 -12.59 -7.43 -19.42
N GLY A 232 -13.89 -7.24 -19.18
CA GLY A 232 -14.91 -7.22 -20.23
C GLY A 232 -16.15 -8.07 -19.97
N SER A 233 -16.13 -8.89 -18.92
CA SER A 233 -17.25 -9.80 -18.65
C SER A 233 -17.44 -10.09 -17.17
N THR A 234 -18.69 -10.06 -16.73
CA THR A 234 -19.08 -10.60 -15.43
C THR A 234 -19.16 -12.14 -15.51
N PRO A 235 -18.52 -12.88 -14.58
CA PRO A 235 -18.59 -14.32 -14.54
C PRO A 235 -20.00 -14.80 -14.17
N ALA A 236 -20.38 -15.99 -14.63
CA ALA A 236 -21.67 -16.60 -14.29
C ALA A 236 -21.77 -17.02 -12.80
N ASN A 237 -20.63 -17.30 -12.18
CA ASN A 237 -20.48 -17.55 -10.76
C ASN A 237 -19.33 -16.69 -10.24
N GLY A 238 -19.62 -15.75 -9.35
CA GLY A 238 -18.65 -14.82 -8.79
C GLY A 238 -17.88 -15.34 -7.59
N PHE A 239 -18.28 -16.47 -6.96
CA PHE A 239 -17.70 -16.97 -5.72
C PHE A 239 -16.38 -17.73 -5.94
N VAL A 240 -15.41 -17.54 -5.04
CA VAL A 240 -14.08 -18.20 -5.10
C VAL A 240 -13.80 -19.13 -3.93
N ASP A 241 -13.04 -20.19 -4.20
CA ASP A 241 -12.49 -21.11 -3.19
C ASP A 241 -10.98 -20.84 -3.04
N ALA A 242 -10.62 -19.86 -2.20
CA ALA A 242 -9.24 -19.48 -1.97
C ALA A 242 -9.07 -18.73 -0.65
N GLY A 243 -7.98 -19.03 0.07
CA GLY A 243 -7.59 -18.32 1.29
C GLY A 243 -8.20 -18.85 2.59
N ALA A 244 -9.16 -19.78 2.54
CA ALA A 244 -9.86 -20.30 3.72
C ALA A 244 -8.93 -20.90 4.80
N ASP A 245 -7.90 -21.66 4.42
CA ASP A 245 -6.95 -22.26 5.38
C ASP A 245 -6.17 -21.19 6.16
N ASP A 246 -5.66 -20.18 5.45
CA ASP A 246 -4.95 -19.05 6.08
C ASP A 246 -5.91 -18.23 6.94
N ALA A 247 -7.15 -18.02 6.50
CA ALA A 247 -8.19 -17.31 7.26
C ALA A 247 -8.54 -18.06 8.55
N GLN A 248 -8.66 -19.38 8.51
CA GLN A 248 -8.90 -20.21 9.69
C GLN A 248 -7.72 -20.14 10.67
N GLN A 249 -6.48 -20.14 10.16
CA GLN A 249 -5.29 -19.94 10.97
C GLN A 249 -5.26 -18.53 11.60
N ALA A 250 -5.66 -17.50 10.84
CA ALA A 250 -5.77 -16.12 11.30
C ALA A 250 -6.74 -15.99 12.48
N LEU A 251 -7.95 -16.53 12.35
CA LEU A 251 -8.97 -16.51 13.40
C LEU A 251 -8.47 -17.17 14.69
N GLY A 252 -7.71 -18.26 14.57
CA GLY A 252 -7.08 -18.93 15.71
C GLY A 252 -6.09 -18.05 16.47
N LEU A 253 -5.37 -17.15 15.78
CA LEU A 253 -4.42 -16.21 16.39
C LEU A 253 -5.08 -14.92 16.89
N MET A 254 -6.11 -14.43 16.18
CA MET A 254 -6.82 -13.19 16.53
C MET A 254 -7.55 -13.28 17.87
N GLY A 255 -8.13 -14.45 18.19
CA GLY A 255 -8.80 -14.71 19.46
C GLY A 255 -10.08 -13.90 19.74
N SER A 256 -10.48 -12.99 18.83
CA SER A 256 -11.67 -12.14 18.95
C SER A 256 -12.30 -11.89 17.59
N ASN A 257 -13.63 -11.88 17.53
CA ASN A 257 -14.40 -11.52 16.34
C ASN A 257 -14.36 -10.02 16.01
N ASP A 258 -13.90 -9.19 16.96
CA ASP A 258 -13.75 -7.73 16.78
C ASP A 258 -12.33 -7.34 16.34
N TYR A 259 -11.45 -8.31 16.10
CA TYR A 259 -10.07 -8.04 15.71
C TYR A 259 -9.99 -7.28 14.39
N ARG A 260 -9.19 -6.21 14.35
CA ARG A 260 -8.92 -5.41 13.16
C ARG A 260 -7.45 -5.05 13.09
N PHE A 261 -6.80 -5.40 11.97
CA PHE A 261 -5.51 -4.84 11.60
C PHE A 261 -5.77 -3.53 10.84
N GLN A 262 -5.30 -2.40 11.37
CA GLN A 262 -5.57 -1.07 10.80
C GLN A 262 -4.27 -0.29 10.55
N LEU A 263 -4.26 0.46 9.45
CA LEU A 263 -3.32 1.56 9.25
C LEU A 263 -3.85 2.79 9.98
N THR A 264 -3.03 3.32 10.89
CA THR A 264 -3.35 4.53 11.66
C THR A 264 -2.61 5.73 11.11
N PHE A 265 -3.21 6.90 11.31
CA PHE A 265 -2.76 8.19 10.80
C PHE A 265 -2.70 9.18 11.96
N GLY A 266 -1.90 10.23 11.80
CA GLY A 266 -1.63 11.15 12.89
C GLY A 266 -0.36 11.96 12.69
N SER A 267 -0.12 12.87 13.64
CA SER A 267 1.13 13.63 13.70
C SER A 267 2.33 12.68 13.69
N GLY A 268 3.20 12.81 12.67
CA GLY A 268 4.36 11.95 12.46
C GLY A 268 4.08 10.60 11.78
N GLN A 269 2.82 10.19 11.62
CA GLN A 269 2.41 8.96 10.92
C GLN A 269 1.92 9.21 9.49
N GLY A 270 1.67 10.48 9.14
CA GLY A 270 1.13 10.87 7.84
C GLY A 270 -0.39 10.98 7.84
N ASP A 271 -0.93 11.36 6.69
CA ASP A 271 -2.34 11.72 6.52
C ASP A 271 -3.04 10.74 5.57
N ASN A 272 -4.33 10.55 5.79
CA ASN A 272 -5.24 9.76 4.96
C ASN A 272 -6.03 10.70 4.05
N ASP A 273 -5.61 10.83 2.79
CA ASP A 273 -6.25 11.72 1.82
C ASP A 273 -7.73 11.37 1.59
N PHE A 274 -8.11 10.09 1.57
CA PHE A 274 -9.53 9.74 1.47
C PHE A 274 -10.37 10.39 2.58
N SER A 275 -9.90 10.33 3.82
CA SER A 275 -10.59 10.98 4.94
C SER A 275 -10.56 12.50 4.86
N TRP A 276 -9.47 13.09 4.34
CA TRP A 276 -9.40 14.52 4.03
C TRP A 276 -10.44 14.93 2.98
N GLN A 277 -10.60 14.16 1.90
CA GLN A 277 -11.54 14.44 0.82
C GLN A 277 -12.99 14.44 1.30
N VAL A 278 -13.33 13.55 2.25
CA VAL A 278 -14.67 13.42 2.83
C VAL A 278 -14.91 14.42 3.96
N ASN A 279 -14.08 14.41 4.99
CA ASN A 279 -14.32 15.14 6.24
C ASN A 279 -13.91 16.61 6.16
N GLY A 280 -12.83 16.90 5.42
CA GLY A 280 -12.22 18.22 5.36
C GLY A 280 -12.63 19.01 4.12
N ARG A 281 -12.25 18.51 2.95
CA ARG A 281 -12.54 19.12 1.64
C ARG A 281 -14.01 19.04 1.27
N LYS A 282 -14.69 17.96 1.67
CA LYS A 282 -16.09 17.67 1.33
C LYS A 282 -16.32 17.63 -0.19
N GLU A 283 -15.33 17.12 -0.92
CA GLU A 283 -15.49 16.84 -2.36
C GLU A 283 -16.22 15.50 -2.57
N LEU A 284 -16.10 14.60 -1.59
CA LEU A 284 -16.71 13.29 -1.55
C LEU A 284 -17.62 13.17 -0.32
N THR A 285 -18.66 12.35 -0.42
CA THR A 285 -19.44 11.91 0.74
C THR A 285 -19.58 10.40 0.72
N ILE A 286 -19.58 9.78 1.90
CA ILE A 286 -19.97 8.38 2.03
C ILE A 286 -21.45 8.26 1.66
N GLY A 287 -21.76 7.26 0.84
CA GLY A 287 -23.08 6.91 0.33
C GLY A 287 -23.99 6.30 1.40
N ALA A 288 -25.06 5.65 0.93
CA ALA A 288 -26.05 5.04 1.81
C ALA A 288 -25.46 3.83 2.55
N ILE A 289 -25.77 3.72 3.84
CA ILE A 289 -25.39 2.54 4.62
C ILE A 289 -26.20 1.33 4.09
N PRO A 290 -25.56 0.15 3.89
CA PRO A 290 -26.27 -1.05 3.48
C PRO A 290 -27.42 -1.39 4.43
N VAL A 291 -28.58 -1.75 3.87
CA VAL A 291 -29.76 -2.13 4.66
C VAL A 291 -29.81 -3.66 4.78
N ASP A 292 -29.87 -4.15 6.01
CA ASP A 292 -29.92 -5.58 6.31
C ASP A 292 -31.22 -6.21 5.78
N PRO A 293 -31.13 -7.24 4.92
CA PRO A 293 -32.31 -7.81 4.26
C PRO A 293 -33.25 -8.51 5.23
N ILE A 294 -32.78 -8.88 6.42
CA ILE A 294 -33.59 -9.61 7.43
C ILE A 294 -34.28 -8.63 8.39
N SER A 295 -33.55 -7.66 8.95
CA SER A 295 -34.09 -6.68 9.89
C SER A 295 -34.74 -5.46 9.23
N GLY A 296 -34.42 -5.18 7.96
CA GLY A 296 -34.91 -4.02 7.21
C GLY A 296 -34.38 -2.68 7.71
N SER A 297 -33.31 -2.70 8.52
CA SER A 297 -32.65 -1.50 9.09
C SER A 297 -31.23 -1.36 8.54
N GLU A 298 -30.65 -0.15 8.64
CA GLU A 298 -29.23 0.06 8.32
C GLU A 298 -28.34 -0.88 9.13
N ASP A 299 -27.32 -1.48 8.48
CA ASP A 299 -26.41 -2.41 9.14
C ASP A 299 -25.60 -1.67 10.22
N PRO A 300 -25.65 -2.12 11.49
CA PRO A 300 -24.96 -1.44 12.58
C PRO A 300 -23.44 -1.44 12.42
N ARG A 301 -22.86 -2.41 11.71
CA ARG A 301 -21.40 -2.51 11.51
C ARG A 301 -20.92 -1.47 10.50
N ALA A 302 -21.61 -1.36 9.36
CA ALA A 302 -21.32 -0.32 8.37
C ALA A 302 -21.57 1.08 8.96
N ALA A 303 -22.65 1.27 9.73
CA ALA A 303 -22.91 2.52 10.44
C ALA A 303 -21.79 2.88 11.42
N ALA A 304 -21.27 1.90 12.17
CA ALA A 304 -20.15 2.11 13.08
C ALA A 304 -18.84 2.46 12.34
N ALA A 305 -18.57 1.83 11.20
CA ALA A 305 -17.42 2.16 10.35
C ALA A 305 -17.50 3.62 9.84
N VAL A 306 -18.67 4.06 9.39
CA VAL A 306 -18.91 5.46 8.98
C VAL A 306 -18.74 6.44 10.14
N ALA A 307 -19.24 6.08 11.33
CA ALA A 307 -19.09 6.91 12.52
C ALA A 307 -17.61 7.06 12.92
N GLU A 308 -16.85 5.96 12.93
CA GLU A 308 -15.40 5.97 13.19
C GLU A 308 -14.65 6.81 12.16
N PHE A 309 -15.01 6.68 10.89
CA PHE A 309 -14.38 7.41 9.78
C PHE A 309 -14.62 8.92 9.86
N LYS A 310 -15.79 9.34 10.34
CA LYS A 310 -16.18 10.76 10.47
C LYS A 310 -15.79 11.40 11.81
N ASP A 311 -15.21 10.65 12.75
CA ASP A 311 -14.85 11.16 14.08
C ASP A 311 -13.56 12.00 14.07
N SER A 312 -13.55 13.11 13.32
CA SER A 312 -12.42 14.02 13.27
C SER A 312 -12.12 14.68 14.62
N GLY A 313 -13.13 14.79 15.49
CA GLY A 313 -13.03 15.43 16.81
C GLY A 313 -12.14 14.64 17.76
N SER A 314 -12.39 13.34 17.93
CA SER A 314 -11.57 12.49 18.78
C SER A 314 -10.19 12.21 18.17
N ARG A 315 -10.09 12.21 16.83
CA ARG A 315 -8.82 11.97 16.13
C ARG A 315 -7.88 13.18 16.20
N GLY A 316 -8.42 14.40 16.23
CA GLY A 316 -7.63 15.64 16.26
C GLY A 316 -7.31 16.23 14.88
N SER A 317 -7.76 15.59 13.81
CA SER A 317 -7.74 16.13 12.45
C SER A 317 -8.81 15.47 11.58
N THR A 318 -9.14 16.10 10.45
CA THR A 318 -10.10 15.60 9.46
C THR A 318 -9.51 14.52 8.53
N ASP A 319 -8.20 14.35 8.54
CA ASP A 319 -7.44 13.49 7.64
C ASP A 319 -6.81 12.27 8.34
N TRP A 320 -7.26 11.93 9.56
CA TRP A 320 -6.68 10.84 10.37
C TRP A 320 -7.63 9.67 10.62
N ALA A 321 -8.63 9.45 9.76
CA ALA A 321 -9.45 8.24 9.86
C ALA A 321 -8.59 7.00 9.56
N PRO A 322 -8.68 5.91 10.36
CA PRO A 322 -7.92 4.70 10.10
C PRO A 322 -8.43 3.95 8.86
N ILE A 323 -7.57 3.12 8.27
CA ILE A 323 -7.96 2.20 7.19
C ILE A 323 -7.80 0.78 7.68
N THR A 324 -8.88 -0.01 7.64
CA THR A 324 -8.83 -1.43 8.01
C THR A 324 -8.23 -2.25 6.87
N VAL A 325 -7.11 -2.91 7.15
CA VAL A 325 -6.39 -3.77 6.20
C VAL A 325 -7.03 -5.15 6.16
N THR A 326 -7.28 -5.75 7.31
CA THR A 326 -8.02 -7.00 7.46
C THR A 326 -8.76 -7.03 8.80
N SER A 327 -9.75 -7.90 8.92
CA SER A 327 -10.51 -8.10 10.17
C SER A 327 -10.90 -9.57 10.35
N ALA A 328 -11.27 -9.95 11.57
CA ALA A 328 -11.85 -11.28 11.82
C ALA A 328 -13.14 -11.50 11.01
N ALA A 329 -13.95 -10.47 10.81
CA ALA A 329 -15.14 -10.53 9.95
C ALA A 329 -14.77 -10.90 8.50
N GLU A 330 -13.73 -10.27 7.94
CA GLU A 330 -13.23 -10.63 6.60
C GLU A 330 -12.73 -12.08 6.54
N MET A 331 -12.09 -12.58 7.59
CA MET A 331 -11.66 -13.99 7.63
C MET A 331 -12.85 -14.96 7.62
N HIS A 332 -13.90 -14.66 8.38
CA HIS A 332 -15.16 -15.41 8.31
C HIS A 332 -15.79 -15.36 6.91
N LEU A 333 -15.76 -14.20 6.24
CA LEU A 333 -16.27 -14.05 4.87
C LEU A 333 -15.48 -14.88 3.86
N ILE A 334 -14.14 -14.87 3.92
CA ILE A 334 -13.29 -15.68 3.04
C ILE A 334 -13.61 -17.18 3.21
N ILE A 335 -13.77 -17.64 4.46
CA ILE A 335 -14.11 -19.03 4.75
C ILE A 335 -15.53 -19.37 4.26
N ALA A 336 -16.52 -18.52 4.57
CA ALA A 336 -17.90 -18.73 4.17
C ALA A 336 -18.04 -18.80 2.64
N GLU A 337 -17.35 -17.92 1.92
CA GLU A 337 -17.35 -17.88 0.47
C GLU A 337 -16.71 -19.14 -0.13
N SER A 338 -15.58 -19.59 0.42
CA SER A 338 -14.91 -20.81 -0.04
C SER A 338 -15.77 -22.06 0.19
N LEU A 339 -16.38 -22.18 1.37
CA LEU A 339 -17.31 -23.27 1.70
C LEU A 339 -18.53 -23.27 0.76
N TYR A 340 -19.08 -22.10 0.47
CA TYR A 340 -20.19 -21.97 -0.47
C TYR A 340 -19.78 -22.38 -1.89
N ALA A 341 -18.60 -21.96 -2.36
CA ALA A 341 -18.06 -22.35 -3.67
C ALA A 341 -17.83 -23.87 -3.78
N GLN A 342 -17.54 -24.55 -2.66
CA GLN A 342 -17.43 -26.01 -2.57
C GLN A 342 -18.80 -26.73 -2.45
N GLY A 343 -19.90 -25.99 -2.29
CA GLY A 343 -21.25 -26.53 -2.10
C GLY A 343 -21.64 -26.84 -0.66
N ASP A 344 -20.83 -26.46 0.33
CA ASP A 344 -21.15 -26.59 1.76
C ASP A 344 -21.89 -25.35 2.27
N THR A 345 -23.15 -25.24 1.85
CA THR A 345 -24.02 -24.10 2.17
C THR A 345 -24.29 -23.96 3.67
N ASP A 346 -24.40 -25.07 4.41
CA ASP A 346 -24.69 -25.04 5.84
C ASP A 346 -23.46 -24.55 6.64
N ALA A 347 -22.26 -25.01 6.30
CA ALA A 347 -21.04 -24.50 6.94
C ALA A 347 -20.80 -23.02 6.60
N ALA A 348 -21.03 -22.61 5.35
CA ALA A 348 -20.97 -21.20 4.96
C ALA A 348 -21.93 -20.34 5.80
N ARG A 349 -23.19 -20.76 5.93
CA ARG A 349 -24.20 -20.09 6.76
C ARG A 349 -23.76 -19.93 8.22
N ASN A 350 -23.13 -20.96 8.79
CA ASN A 350 -22.63 -20.91 10.16
C ASN A 350 -21.57 -19.82 10.35
N HIS A 351 -20.63 -19.66 9.41
CA HIS A 351 -19.62 -18.60 9.48
C HIS A 351 -20.24 -17.19 9.37
N LEU A 352 -21.27 -17.01 8.54
CA LEU A 352 -22.01 -15.74 8.48
C LEU A 352 -22.76 -15.44 9.78
N ASN A 353 -23.43 -16.45 10.36
CA ASN A 353 -24.18 -16.29 11.61
C ASN A 353 -23.29 -15.96 12.80
N VAL A 354 -22.02 -16.40 12.83
CA VAL A 354 -21.06 -15.95 13.86
C VAL A 354 -20.93 -14.43 13.88
N MET A 355 -20.76 -13.81 12.70
CA MET A 355 -20.62 -12.35 12.59
C MET A 355 -21.94 -11.62 12.90
N ARG A 356 -23.06 -12.14 12.37
CA ARG A 356 -24.38 -11.54 12.59
C ARG A 356 -24.76 -11.54 14.07
N THR A 357 -24.55 -12.66 14.75
CA THR A 357 -24.80 -12.78 16.18
C THR A 357 -23.89 -11.86 17.00
N ALA A 358 -22.62 -11.71 16.63
CA ALA A 358 -21.72 -10.75 17.27
C ALA A 358 -22.21 -9.29 17.13
N ALA A 359 -22.83 -8.96 15.99
CA ALA A 359 -23.42 -7.65 15.73
C ALA A 359 -24.85 -7.47 16.28
N GLY A 360 -25.42 -8.48 16.93
CA GLY A 360 -26.81 -8.45 17.41
C GLY A 360 -27.87 -8.48 16.30
N LEU A 361 -27.49 -8.91 15.10
CA LEU A 361 -28.39 -9.09 13.95
C LEU A 361 -29.06 -10.48 13.99
N PRO A 362 -30.28 -10.63 13.45
CA PRO A 362 -30.94 -11.93 13.37
C PRO A 362 -30.13 -12.91 12.52
N GLU A 363 -30.06 -14.17 12.94
CA GLU A 363 -29.39 -15.23 12.17
C GLU A 363 -30.10 -15.50 10.84
N ILE A 364 -29.32 -15.88 9.84
CA ILE A 364 -29.79 -16.38 8.55
C ILE A 364 -30.39 -17.76 8.77
N THR A 365 -31.62 -17.95 8.31
CA THR A 365 -32.35 -19.22 8.47
C THR A 365 -32.88 -19.74 7.14
N THR A 366 -33.58 -18.90 6.39
CA THR A 366 -34.28 -19.29 5.15
C THR A 366 -33.77 -18.56 3.91
N GLU A 367 -33.00 -17.51 4.11
CA GLU A 367 -32.43 -16.69 3.06
C GLU A 367 -31.38 -17.48 2.26
N ASP A 368 -31.24 -17.11 0.99
CA ASP A 368 -30.21 -17.65 0.11
C ASP A 368 -28.82 -17.27 0.63
N VAL A 369 -27.94 -18.25 0.80
CA VAL A 369 -26.62 -18.02 1.39
C VAL A 369 -25.71 -17.27 0.43
N GLY A 370 -25.84 -17.48 -0.88
CA GLY A 370 -25.08 -16.74 -1.88
C GLY A 370 -25.40 -15.25 -1.80
N ASP A 371 -26.69 -14.90 -1.84
CA ASP A 371 -27.15 -13.51 -1.70
C ASP A 371 -26.70 -12.89 -0.37
N MET A 372 -26.76 -13.66 0.72
CA MET A 372 -26.29 -13.20 2.02
C MET A 372 -24.76 -13.04 2.09
N ILE A 373 -23.96 -13.83 1.38
CA ILE A 373 -22.51 -13.59 1.27
C ILE A 373 -22.27 -12.23 0.59
N VAL A 374 -22.96 -11.95 -0.52
CA VAL A 374 -22.80 -10.68 -1.24
C VAL A 374 -23.17 -9.50 -0.33
N TYR A 375 -24.28 -9.60 0.40
CA TYR A 375 -24.71 -8.59 1.36
C TYR A 375 -23.71 -8.42 2.52
N GLU A 376 -23.31 -9.51 3.18
CA GLU A 376 -22.42 -9.48 4.33
C GLU A 376 -21.04 -8.94 3.95
N ARG A 377 -20.54 -9.24 2.74
CA ARG A 377 -19.32 -8.61 2.23
C ARG A 377 -19.45 -7.10 2.12
N HIS A 378 -20.55 -6.61 1.53
CA HIS A 378 -20.79 -5.17 1.43
C HIS A 378 -20.88 -4.51 2.81
N ALA A 379 -21.62 -5.10 3.75
CA ALA A 379 -21.80 -4.53 5.09
C ALA A 379 -20.52 -4.52 5.95
N ASN A 380 -19.74 -5.60 5.95
CA ASN A 380 -18.54 -5.71 6.80
C ASN A 380 -17.31 -5.05 6.18
N LEU A 381 -17.25 -4.92 4.85
CA LEU A 381 -16.12 -4.33 4.12
C LEU A 381 -16.41 -2.92 3.59
N PHE A 382 -17.55 -2.34 3.99
CA PHE A 382 -17.96 -1.00 3.61
C PHE A 382 -16.84 0.01 3.85
N ILE A 383 -16.58 0.87 2.87
CA ILE A 383 -15.53 1.90 2.87
C ILE A 383 -14.08 1.42 3.00
N GLN A 384 -13.81 0.14 2.68
CA GLN A 384 -12.47 -0.45 2.78
C GLN A 384 -11.85 -0.83 1.44
N GLY A 385 -12.47 -0.46 0.30
CA GLY A 385 -11.88 -0.56 -1.03
C GLY A 385 -11.93 -1.94 -1.68
N ARG A 386 -12.91 -2.78 -1.30
CA ARG A 386 -13.12 -4.14 -1.86
C ARG A 386 -14.31 -4.19 -2.84
N ARG A 387 -15.13 -3.14 -2.79
CA ARG A 387 -16.45 -3.10 -3.41
C ARG A 387 -16.41 -3.19 -4.93
N LEU A 388 -15.48 -2.52 -5.61
CA LEU A 388 -15.44 -2.48 -7.08
C LEU A 388 -15.33 -3.88 -7.70
N ASN A 389 -14.41 -4.71 -7.20
CA ASN A 389 -14.25 -6.08 -7.65
C ASN A 389 -15.46 -6.97 -7.29
N ASP A 390 -16.07 -6.76 -6.12
CA ASP A 390 -17.33 -7.42 -5.75
C ASP A 390 -18.48 -7.02 -6.69
N MET A 391 -18.57 -5.74 -7.08
CA MET A 391 -19.56 -5.28 -8.04
C MET A 391 -19.38 -5.94 -9.41
N TYR A 392 -18.14 -6.00 -9.92
CA TYR A 392 -17.85 -6.64 -11.20
C TYR A 392 -18.17 -8.13 -11.23
N ARG A 393 -17.77 -8.88 -10.20
CA ARG A 393 -17.94 -10.34 -10.18
C ARG A 393 -19.38 -10.79 -9.92
N PHE A 394 -20.20 -9.92 -9.34
CA PHE A 394 -21.63 -10.17 -9.10
C PHE A 394 -22.57 -9.40 -10.04
N GLY A 395 -22.03 -8.64 -11.00
CA GLY A 395 -22.84 -7.90 -11.98
C GLY A 395 -23.66 -6.77 -11.36
N ILE A 396 -23.19 -6.20 -10.24
CA ILE A 396 -23.81 -5.04 -9.59
C ILE A 396 -23.33 -3.79 -10.32
N GLN A 397 -24.26 -2.89 -10.64
CA GLN A 397 -23.96 -1.63 -11.30
C GLN A 397 -24.36 -0.47 -10.39
N ASP A 398 -23.48 0.53 -10.31
CA ASP A 398 -23.84 1.81 -9.69
C ASP A 398 -24.82 2.55 -10.61
N PRO A 399 -25.96 3.07 -10.10
CA PRO A 399 -26.83 3.97 -10.84
C PRO A 399 -26.13 5.21 -11.43
N MET A 400 -25.00 5.62 -10.87
CA MET A 400 -24.20 6.75 -11.31
C MET A 400 -23.30 6.43 -12.51
N TRP A 401 -23.00 5.15 -12.75
CA TRP A 401 -22.19 4.73 -13.89
C TRP A 401 -22.89 5.06 -15.22
N GLN A 402 -22.16 5.71 -16.12
CA GLN A 402 -22.65 5.94 -17.46
C GLN A 402 -22.60 4.64 -18.27
N THR A 403 -23.61 4.40 -19.11
CA THR A 403 -23.65 3.18 -19.96
C THR A 403 -22.47 3.04 -20.94
N THR A 404 -21.68 4.10 -21.12
CA THR A 404 -20.49 4.14 -21.97
C THR A 404 -19.18 4.12 -21.17
N SER A 405 -19.23 4.10 -19.83
CA SER A 405 -18.04 4.15 -19.00
C SER A 405 -17.31 2.81 -18.93
N ASP A 406 -16.05 2.84 -18.49
CA ASP A 406 -15.21 1.66 -18.40
C ASP A 406 -15.80 0.64 -17.42
N ALA A 407 -16.21 1.08 -16.22
CA ALA A 407 -16.80 0.19 -15.21
C ALA A 407 -18.08 -0.49 -15.70
N TYR A 408 -18.87 0.19 -16.53
CA TYR A 408 -20.10 -0.37 -17.10
C TYR A 408 -19.82 -1.37 -18.22
N THR A 409 -18.89 -1.04 -19.12
CA THR A 409 -18.67 -1.78 -20.37
C THR A 409 -17.56 -2.84 -20.27
N GLN A 410 -16.68 -2.70 -19.28
CA GLN A 410 -15.51 -3.55 -19.07
C GLN A 410 -15.38 -3.98 -17.60
N PRO A 411 -16.33 -4.78 -17.05
CA PRO A 411 -16.18 -5.33 -15.70
C PRO A 411 -14.82 -6.00 -15.52
N GLY A 412 -14.12 -5.67 -14.43
CA GLY A 412 -12.76 -6.10 -14.14
C GLY A 412 -11.67 -5.05 -14.41
N VAL A 413 -12.03 -3.91 -15.01
CA VAL A 413 -11.10 -2.79 -15.23
C VAL A 413 -10.79 -2.03 -13.93
N LEU A 414 -9.52 -1.73 -13.70
CA LEU A 414 -9.04 -1.00 -12.53
C LEU A 414 -8.30 0.28 -12.94
N LEU A 415 -7.65 0.96 -11.98
CA LEU A 415 -6.93 2.20 -12.24
C LEU A 415 -5.75 1.94 -13.19
N PRO A 416 -5.49 2.81 -14.17
CA PRO A 416 -4.42 2.61 -15.15
C PRO A 416 -3.06 3.05 -14.59
N ILE A 417 -1.99 2.75 -15.33
CA ILE A 417 -0.75 3.55 -15.23
C ILE A 417 -1.08 4.98 -15.66
N THR A 418 -0.66 5.95 -14.86
CA THR A 418 -1.08 7.34 -15.02
C THR A 418 -0.18 8.11 -15.98
N ASP A 419 -0.68 9.24 -16.48
CA ASP A 419 0.02 10.09 -17.46
C ASP A 419 1.41 10.53 -17.00
N ALA A 420 1.63 10.82 -15.71
CA ALA A 420 2.96 11.19 -15.23
C ALA A 420 3.98 10.05 -15.39
N GLU A 421 3.59 8.81 -15.12
CA GLU A 421 4.46 7.64 -15.30
C GLU A 421 4.68 7.36 -16.80
N LEU A 422 3.61 7.41 -17.61
CA LEU A 422 3.69 7.25 -19.08
C LEU A 422 4.65 8.25 -19.74
N GLN A 423 4.66 9.50 -19.26
CA GLN A 423 5.50 10.56 -19.82
C GLN A 423 6.93 10.54 -19.30
N SER A 424 7.16 10.05 -18.08
CA SER A 424 8.48 10.07 -17.44
C SER A 424 9.28 8.78 -17.64
N ASN A 425 8.61 7.64 -17.86
CA ASN A 425 9.26 6.35 -18.01
C ASN A 425 9.48 5.98 -19.49
N PRO A 426 10.72 6.03 -20.00
CA PRO A 426 11.02 5.78 -21.41
C PRO A 426 10.83 4.32 -21.83
N LEU A 427 10.64 3.40 -20.89
CA LEU A 427 10.40 1.97 -21.16
C LEU A 427 8.91 1.66 -21.33
N ILE A 428 8.05 2.67 -21.19
CA ILE A 428 6.61 2.54 -21.31
C ILE A 428 6.16 3.28 -22.58
N ASP A 429 5.48 2.60 -23.52
CA ASP A 429 4.81 3.27 -24.66
C ASP A 429 3.82 4.33 -24.14
N PRO A 430 3.89 5.61 -24.54
CA PRO A 430 2.96 6.63 -24.07
C PRO A 430 1.60 6.66 -24.81
N ASN A 431 1.38 5.88 -25.89
CA ASN A 431 0.16 5.93 -26.72
C ASN A 431 -0.77 4.72 -26.57
N ARG A 432 -0.80 4.09 -25.39
CA ARG A 432 -1.44 2.79 -25.15
C ARG A 432 -2.97 2.85 -25.12
#